data_AF-A0A0W8FRD6-F1
#
_entry.id   AF-A0A0W8FRD6-F1
#
_cell.length_a   1.000
_cell.length_b   1.000
_cell.length_c   1.000
_cell.angle_alpha   90.00
_cell.angle_beta   90.00
_cell.angle_gamma   90.00
#
_symmetry.space_group_name_H-M   'P 1'
#
loop_
_entity.id
_entity.type
_entity.pdbx_description
1 polymer ?
#
loop_
_entity_poly.entity_id
_entity_poly.type
_entity_poly.pdbx_seq_one_letter_code
_entity_poly.pdbx_strand_id
1 'polypeptide(L)'
;MTDKKLFLPVVLIFLVCSLMSCANEFGQTVISQPDEYTCSYEASEKVILKAIARVFKEKNIGSNVKIDWNNLRVDSDYVVSGDWRTKANARVRRINWQKCEVSLIVTTESKTETGWEIRRLLYKEQYETIFNVIEMRIYEEMSVVE
;
A
#
# COMPACT_ATOMS: atom_id res chain seq x y z
N MET A 1 3.22 -26.98 52.11
CA MET A 1 2.46 -26.26 51.06
C MET A 1 3.40 -25.27 50.41
N THR A 2 4.28 -25.79 49.58
CA THR A 2 5.44 -25.11 49.03
C THR A 2 5.27 -25.03 47.51
N ASP A 3 5.83 -23.96 46.93
CA ASP A 3 6.20 -23.85 45.52
C ASP A 3 5.12 -23.44 44.50
N LYS A 4 4.34 -22.40 44.79
CA LYS A 4 3.60 -21.64 43.76
C LYS A 4 4.25 -20.31 43.35
N LYS A 5 5.42 -19.96 43.89
CA LYS A 5 6.07 -18.66 43.63
C LYS A 5 6.99 -18.64 42.41
N LEU A 6 7.33 -19.80 41.83
CA LEU A 6 8.23 -19.90 40.67
C LEU A 6 7.52 -19.92 39.31
N PHE A 7 6.19 -20.10 39.28
CA PHE A 7 5.44 -20.22 38.02
C PHE A 7 5.17 -18.88 37.33
N LEU A 8 5.00 -17.80 38.11
CA LEU A 8 4.71 -16.46 37.59
C LEU A 8 5.83 -15.86 36.71
N PRO A 9 7.14 -15.94 37.07
CA PRO A 9 8.19 -15.37 36.23
C PRO A 9 8.41 -16.17 34.94
N VAL A 10 8.18 -17.48 34.94
CA VAL A 10 8.34 -18.34 33.76
C VAL A 10 7.28 -18.05 32.70
N VAL A 11 6.02 -17.84 33.12
CA VAL A 11 4.93 -17.44 32.21
C VAL A 11 5.19 -16.04 31.64
N LEU A 12 5.69 -15.11 32.46
CA LEU A 12 6.02 -13.76 32.01
C LEU A 12 7.14 -13.76 30.94
N ILE A 13 8.18 -14.58 31.13
CA ILE A 13 9.29 -14.71 30.17
C ILE A 13 8.81 -15.30 28.84
N PHE A 14 7.94 -16.32 28.86
CA PHE A 14 7.37 -16.89 27.63
C PHE A 14 6.53 -15.87 26.85
N LEU A 15 5.84 -14.97 27.56
CA LEU A 15 5.00 -13.92 26.98
C LEU A 15 5.83 -12.78 26.37
N VAL A 16 7.01 -12.49 26.92
CA VAL A 16 7.95 -11.52 26.32
C VAL A 16 8.65 -12.12 25.09
N CYS A 17 9.03 -13.40 25.13
CA CYS A 17 9.67 -14.08 24.00
C CYS A 17 8.74 -14.21 22.78
N SER A 18 7.43 -14.40 22.97
CA SER A 18 6.47 -14.46 21.87
C SER A 18 6.23 -13.10 21.20
N LEU A 19 6.42 -11.98 21.91
CA LEU A 19 6.33 -10.63 21.34
C LEU A 19 7.54 -10.26 20.47
N MET A 20 8.72 -10.85 20.73
CA MET A 20 9.92 -10.60 19.90
C MET A 20 9.89 -11.34 18.55
N SER A 21 9.02 -12.33 18.38
CA SER A 21 8.90 -13.09 17.14
C SER A 21 8.10 -12.38 16.04
N CYS A 22 7.59 -11.17 16.30
CA CYS A 22 6.89 -10.33 15.33
C CYS A 22 7.78 -9.27 14.67
N ALA A 23 9.11 -9.45 14.70
CA ALA A 23 10.03 -8.69 13.85
C ALA A 23 10.21 -9.44 12.51
N ASN A 24 9.14 -9.52 11.72
CA ASN A 24 9.24 -10.08 10.36
C ASN A 24 10.21 -9.21 9.53
N GLU A 25 11.02 -9.86 8.70
CA GLU A 25 11.99 -9.28 7.76
C GLU A 25 11.27 -8.48 6.64
N PHE A 26 10.62 -7.37 7.00
CA PHE A 26 9.99 -6.49 6.04
C PHE A 26 11.05 -5.83 5.16
N GLY A 27 10.89 -5.94 3.83
CA GLY A 27 11.66 -5.14 2.88
C GLY A 27 13.05 -5.65 2.52
N GLN A 28 13.46 -6.88 2.85
CA GLN A 28 14.84 -7.31 2.57
C GLN A 28 15.09 -7.72 1.12
N THR A 29 14.06 -8.20 0.41
CA THR A 29 14.24 -8.72 -0.95
C THR A 29 14.47 -7.61 -1.97
N VAL A 30 15.68 -7.56 -2.54
CA VAL A 30 15.99 -6.73 -3.72
C VAL A 30 15.19 -7.25 -4.91
N ILE A 31 14.55 -6.34 -5.63
CA ILE A 31 13.82 -6.66 -6.87
C ILE A 31 14.29 -5.74 -7.99
N SER A 32 14.29 -6.23 -9.22
CA SER A 32 14.71 -5.45 -10.40
C SER A 32 13.66 -4.45 -10.86
N GLN A 33 12.38 -4.71 -10.57
CA GLN A 33 11.26 -3.84 -10.90
C GLN A 33 10.17 -3.96 -9.83
N PRO A 34 9.38 -2.89 -9.59
CA PRO A 34 8.24 -2.95 -8.68
C PRO A 34 7.18 -3.95 -9.13
N ASP A 35 6.48 -4.54 -8.18
CA ASP A 35 5.32 -5.37 -8.48
C ASP A 35 4.14 -4.52 -8.95
N GLU A 36 3.37 -5.06 -9.89
CA GLU A 36 2.12 -4.48 -10.39
C GLU A 36 0.99 -5.46 -10.12
N TYR A 37 -0.09 -4.98 -9.51
CA TYR A 37 -1.32 -5.73 -9.32
C TYR A 37 -2.49 -4.99 -9.96
N THR A 38 -3.52 -5.74 -10.35
CA THR A 38 -4.72 -5.19 -10.98
C THR A 38 -6.00 -5.54 -10.23
N CYS A 39 -6.98 -4.65 -10.31
CA CYS A 39 -8.34 -4.86 -9.80
C CYS A 39 -9.36 -4.19 -10.73
N SER A 40 -10.57 -4.72 -10.85
CA SER A 40 -11.61 -4.16 -11.71
C SER A 40 -12.75 -3.56 -10.88
N TYR A 41 -13.25 -2.41 -11.31
CA TYR A 41 -14.35 -1.69 -10.66
C TYR A 41 -15.45 -1.33 -11.64
N GLU A 42 -16.68 -1.30 -11.13
CA GLU A 42 -17.89 -0.88 -11.86
C GLU A 42 -18.12 0.64 -11.71
N ALA A 43 -17.20 1.43 -12.27
CA ALA A 43 -17.27 2.88 -12.23
C ALA A 43 -16.57 3.52 -13.45
N SER A 44 -16.91 4.77 -13.73
CA SER A 44 -16.22 5.56 -14.75
C SER A 44 -14.78 5.88 -14.34
N GLU A 45 -13.89 6.05 -15.32
CA GLU A 45 -12.48 6.38 -15.10
C GLU A 45 -12.34 7.66 -14.28
N LYS A 46 -13.22 8.65 -14.51
CA LYS A 46 -13.17 9.91 -13.78
C LYS A 46 -13.37 9.73 -12.28
N VAL A 47 -14.35 8.90 -11.90
CA VAL A 47 -14.63 8.57 -10.49
C VAL A 47 -13.47 7.80 -9.89
N ILE A 48 -12.98 6.79 -10.58
CA ILE A 48 -11.87 5.94 -10.13
C ILE A 48 -10.60 6.77 -9.91
N LEU A 49 -10.23 7.63 -10.86
CA LEU A 49 -9.04 8.48 -10.75
C LEU A 49 -9.11 9.42 -9.54
N LYS A 50 -10.28 10.00 -9.25
CA LYS A 50 -10.48 10.81 -8.04
C LYS A 50 -10.35 9.99 -6.77
N ALA A 51 -11.00 8.83 -6.72
CA ALA A 51 -10.94 7.92 -5.58
C ALA A 51 -9.50 7.51 -5.27
N ILE A 52 -8.73 7.09 -6.28
CA ILE A 52 -7.31 6.74 -6.13
C ILE A 52 -6.50 7.93 -5.61
N ALA A 53 -6.66 9.12 -6.21
CA ALA A 53 -5.92 10.29 -5.78
C ALA A 53 -6.22 10.67 -4.32
N ARG A 54 -7.46 10.47 -3.88
CA ARG A 54 -7.88 10.66 -2.51
C ARG A 54 -7.25 9.62 -1.58
N VAL A 55 -7.24 8.35 -1.96
CA VAL A 55 -6.57 7.28 -1.19
C VAL A 55 -5.08 7.58 -1.03
N PHE A 56 -4.38 7.98 -2.10
CA PHE A 56 -2.95 8.31 -2.01
C PHE A 56 -2.70 9.45 -1.01
N LYS A 57 -3.53 10.50 -1.04
CA LYS A 57 -3.45 11.61 -0.06
C LYS A 57 -3.73 11.16 1.37
N GLU A 58 -4.80 10.40 1.60
CA GLU A 58 -5.20 9.94 2.93
C GLU A 58 -4.19 8.98 3.56
N LYS A 59 -3.53 8.17 2.73
CA LYS A 59 -2.47 7.24 3.17
C LYS A 59 -1.08 7.88 3.20
N ASN A 60 -0.96 9.17 2.91
CA ASN A 60 0.31 9.90 2.81
C ASN A 60 1.31 9.21 1.86
N ILE A 61 0.80 8.64 0.76
CA ILE A 61 1.62 8.06 -0.30
C ILE A 61 2.03 9.21 -1.22
N GLY A 62 3.15 9.84 -0.88
CA GLY A 62 3.65 11.05 -1.53
C GLY A 62 3.06 12.35 -0.94
N SER A 63 3.78 13.45 -1.14
CA SER A 63 3.37 14.81 -0.78
C SER A 63 2.60 15.52 -1.89
N ASN A 64 2.76 15.05 -3.13
CA ASN A 64 2.19 15.65 -4.33
C ASN A 64 1.53 14.59 -5.21
N VAL A 65 0.23 14.43 -5.04
CA VAL A 65 -0.60 13.49 -5.82
C VAL A 65 -1.25 14.22 -6.99
N LYS A 66 -0.98 13.77 -8.22
CA LYS A 66 -1.49 14.37 -9.45
C LYS A 66 -2.29 13.37 -10.27
N ILE A 67 -3.42 13.83 -10.80
CA ILE A 67 -4.20 13.09 -11.80
C ILE A 67 -3.80 13.61 -13.18
N ASP A 68 -3.40 12.70 -14.05
CA ASP A 68 -3.21 12.96 -15.48
C ASP A 68 -4.42 12.39 -16.22
N TRP A 69 -5.37 13.28 -16.52
CA TRP A 69 -6.64 12.95 -17.16
C TRP A 69 -6.48 12.45 -18.60
N ASN A 70 -5.42 12.87 -19.29
CA ASN A 70 -5.19 12.49 -20.69
C ASN A 70 -4.66 11.06 -20.79
N ASN A 71 -3.82 10.65 -19.82
CA ASN A 71 -3.22 9.32 -19.79
C ASN A 71 -3.93 8.36 -18.82
N LEU A 72 -5.00 8.80 -18.18
CA LEU A 72 -5.80 8.05 -17.19
C LEU A 72 -4.92 7.44 -16.09
N ARG A 73 -4.11 8.27 -15.45
CA ARG A 73 -3.21 7.83 -14.36
C ARG A 73 -3.22 8.78 -13.17
N VAL A 74 -2.84 8.23 -12.02
CA VAL A 74 -2.56 8.98 -10.79
C VAL A 74 -1.13 8.69 -10.38
N ASP A 75 -0.36 9.74 -10.18
CA ASP A 75 1.05 9.67 -9.78
C ASP A 75 1.23 10.35 -8.42
N SER A 76 2.03 9.73 -7.55
CA SER A 76 2.62 10.38 -6.39
C SER A 76 4.12 10.62 -6.60
N ASP A 77 4.67 11.62 -5.93
CA ASP A 77 6.09 11.74 -5.70
C ASP A 77 6.59 10.74 -4.64
N TYR A 78 7.92 10.67 -4.47
CA TYR A 78 8.52 9.91 -3.38
C TYR A 78 8.35 10.66 -2.06
N VAL A 79 7.85 9.97 -1.05
CA VAL A 79 7.95 10.38 0.35
C VAL A 79 9.09 9.61 1.02
N VAL A 80 9.96 10.32 1.74
CA VAL A 80 11.11 9.74 2.45
C VAL A 80 10.74 9.53 3.92
N SER A 81 11.06 8.37 4.47
CA SER A 81 10.91 8.02 5.88
C SER A 81 12.13 7.24 6.36
N GLY A 82 13.05 7.93 7.03
CA GLY A 82 14.35 7.35 7.41
C GLY A 82 15.17 6.98 6.16
N ASP A 83 15.64 5.74 6.12
CA ASP A 83 16.37 5.17 4.97
C ASP A 83 15.45 4.58 3.90
N TRP A 84 14.15 4.86 3.95
CA TRP A 84 13.18 4.36 2.99
C TRP A 84 12.55 5.51 2.21
N ARG A 85 12.21 5.26 0.95
CA ARG A 85 11.31 6.13 0.19
C ARG A 85 10.28 5.34 -0.58
N THR A 86 9.08 5.88 -0.68
CA THR A 86 7.96 5.21 -1.34
C THR A 86 7.23 6.18 -2.26
N LYS A 87 6.85 5.71 -3.44
CA LYS A 87 5.89 6.38 -4.34
C LYS A 87 4.87 5.36 -4.84
N ALA A 88 3.76 5.84 -5.37
CA ALA A 88 2.82 5.01 -6.10
C ALA A 88 2.41 5.62 -7.44
N ASN A 89 2.12 4.74 -8.39
CA ASN A 89 1.45 5.06 -9.64
C ASN A 89 0.25 4.13 -9.78
N ALA A 90 -0.86 4.65 -10.26
CA ALA A 90 -1.98 3.85 -10.70
C ALA A 90 -2.42 4.28 -12.10
N ARG A 91 -2.85 3.31 -12.90
CA ARG A 91 -3.39 3.54 -14.24
C ARG A 91 -4.77 2.91 -14.37
N VAL A 92 -5.68 3.62 -15.02
CA VAL A 92 -7.04 3.15 -15.28
C VAL A 92 -7.19 2.83 -16.76
N ARG A 93 -7.79 1.68 -17.06
CA ARG A 93 -8.09 1.22 -18.42
C ARG A 93 -9.53 0.76 -18.50
N ARG A 94 -10.32 1.30 -19.43
CA ARG A 94 -11.67 0.80 -19.68
C ARG A 94 -11.61 -0.62 -20.25
N ILE A 95 -12.38 -1.55 -19.66
CA ILE A 95 -12.56 -2.90 -20.19
C ILE A 95 -13.81 -2.93 -21.07
N ASN A 96 -14.93 -2.41 -20.56
CA ASN A 96 -16.20 -2.32 -21.27
C ASN A 96 -17.02 -1.10 -20.80
N TRP A 97 -18.29 -1.03 -21.17
CA TRP A 97 -19.14 0.12 -20.85
C TRP A 97 -19.46 0.29 -19.35
N GLN A 98 -19.36 -0.79 -18.55
CA GLN A 98 -19.58 -0.76 -17.09
C GLN A 98 -18.28 -0.79 -16.28
N LYS A 99 -17.22 -1.44 -16.79
CA LYS A 99 -16.05 -1.84 -16.00
C LYS A 99 -14.76 -1.18 -16.48
N CYS A 100 -13.98 -0.72 -15.51
CA CYS A 100 -12.61 -0.28 -15.68
C CYS A 100 -11.66 -1.13 -14.82
N GLU A 101 -10.49 -1.40 -15.35
CA GLU A 101 -9.37 -2.01 -14.63
C GLU A 101 -8.46 -0.92 -14.08
N VAL A 102 -7.96 -1.13 -12.86
CA VAL A 102 -6.92 -0.33 -12.23
C VAL A 102 -5.69 -1.19 -12.08
N SER A 103 -4.58 -0.75 -12.67
CA SER A 103 -3.23 -1.22 -12.36
C SER A 103 -2.65 -0.35 -11.26
N LEU A 104 -2.10 -0.94 -10.20
CA LEU A 104 -1.43 -0.23 -9.11
C LEU A 104 0.00 -0.73 -8.95
N ILE A 105 0.92 0.21 -8.87
CA ILE A 105 2.35 -0.01 -8.61
C ILE A 105 2.74 0.82 -7.40
N VAL A 106 3.28 0.18 -6.36
CA VAL A 106 3.95 0.87 -5.25
C VAL A 106 5.43 0.58 -5.31
N THR A 107 6.23 1.62 -5.55
CA THR A 107 7.69 1.52 -5.58
C THR A 107 8.24 1.92 -4.23
N THR A 108 8.86 0.96 -3.54
CA THR A 108 9.59 1.19 -2.30
C THR A 108 11.07 0.99 -2.53
N GLU A 109 11.88 1.92 -2.05
CA GLU A 109 13.33 1.88 -2.18
C GLU A 109 13.99 2.11 -0.82
N SER A 110 15.03 1.34 -0.54
CA SER A 110 15.92 1.53 0.61
C SER A 110 17.17 2.28 0.19
N LYS A 111 17.69 3.15 1.05
CA LYS A 111 18.97 3.81 0.89
C LYS A 111 20.11 2.81 1.10
N THR A 112 21.09 2.84 0.22
CA THR A 112 22.33 2.07 0.28
C THR A 112 23.53 3.01 0.19
N GLU A 113 24.75 2.50 0.33
CA GLU A 113 25.97 3.29 0.16
C GLU A 113 26.11 3.88 -1.26
N THR A 114 25.54 3.21 -2.27
CA THR A 114 25.66 3.57 -3.68
C THR A 114 24.45 4.32 -4.23
N GLY A 115 23.35 4.42 -3.47
CA GLY A 115 22.15 5.14 -3.92
C GLY A 115 20.86 4.61 -3.29
N TRP A 116 19.83 4.45 -4.11
CA TRP A 116 18.55 3.87 -3.71
C TRP A 116 18.34 2.57 -4.47
N GLU A 117 17.91 1.53 -3.75
CA GLU A 117 17.68 0.20 -4.30
C GLU A 117 16.24 -0.23 -4.05
N ILE A 118 15.58 -0.76 -5.09
CA ILE A 118 14.18 -1.19 -4.99
C ILE A 118 14.09 -2.44 -4.12
N ARG A 119 13.16 -2.41 -3.17
CA ARG A 119 12.89 -3.52 -2.26
C ARG A 119 11.41 -3.90 -2.30
N ARG A 120 11.14 -5.20 -2.22
CA ARG A 120 9.77 -5.67 -2.03
C ARG A 120 9.34 -5.46 -0.58
N LEU A 121 8.48 -4.47 -0.36
CA LEU A 121 7.86 -4.22 0.94
C LEU A 121 6.40 -4.71 1.00
N LEU A 122 5.68 -4.59 -0.11
CA LEU A 122 4.28 -5.00 -0.21
C LEU A 122 4.18 -6.34 -0.95
N TYR A 123 3.27 -7.17 -0.48
CA TYR A 123 2.81 -8.39 -1.12
C TYR A 123 1.35 -8.23 -1.51
N LYS A 124 0.81 -9.26 -2.17
CA LYS A 124 -0.52 -9.26 -2.74
C LYS A 124 -1.60 -8.83 -1.74
N GLU A 125 -1.52 -9.28 -0.50
CA GLU A 125 -2.50 -8.98 0.56
C GLU A 125 -2.56 -7.48 0.90
N GLN A 126 -1.43 -6.78 0.83
CA GLN A 126 -1.39 -5.34 1.03
C GLN A 126 -1.99 -4.59 -0.17
N TYR A 127 -1.78 -5.07 -1.39
CA TYR A 127 -2.44 -4.52 -2.59
C TYR A 127 -3.96 -4.72 -2.53
N GLU A 128 -4.43 -5.90 -2.13
CA GLU A 128 -5.86 -6.18 -1.92
C GLU A 128 -6.48 -5.22 -0.90
N THR A 129 -5.77 -4.94 0.20
CA THR A 129 -6.21 -3.95 1.18
C THR A 129 -6.33 -2.55 0.57
N ILE A 130 -5.37 -2.12 -0.26
CA ILE A 130 -5.44 -0.82 -0.94
C ILE A 130 -6.62 -0.79 -1.92
N PHE A 131 -6.83 -1.87 -2.68
CA PHE A 131 -7.94 -1.98 -3.62
C PHE A 131 -9.30 -1.90 -2.94
N ASN A 132 -9.47 -2.52 -1.77
CA ASN A 132 -10.71 -2.40 -0.99
C ASN A 132 -10.96 -0.96 -0.53
N VAL A 133 -9.90 -0.24 -0.14
CA VAL A 133 -10.03 1.18 0.24
C VAL A 133 -10.37 2.06 -0.96
N ILE A 134 -9.79 1.78 -2.13
CA ILE A 134 -10.16 2.45 -3.39
C ILE A 134 -11.63 2.20 -3.70
N GLU A 135 -12.12 0.96 -3.56
CA GLU A 135 -13.52 0.62 -3.80
C GLU A 135 -14.47 1.44 -2.92
N MET A 136 -14.19 1.52 -1.62
CA MET A 136 -14.97 2.34 -0.70
C MET A 136 -14.99 3.81 -1.13
N ARG A 137 -13.84 4.36 -1.54
CA ARG A 137 -13.78 5.75 -2.03
C ARG A 137 -14.48 5.94 -3.36
N ILE A 138 -14.54 4.93 -4.23
CA ILE A 138 -15.33 4.98 -5.47
C ILE A 138 -16.81 5.17 -5.14
N TYR A 139 -17.36 4.38 -4.19
CA TYR A 139 -18.75 4.52 -3.77
C TYR A 139 -19.03 5.90 -3.17
N GLU A 140 -18.11 6.43 -2.35
CA GLU A 140 -18.24 7.79 -1.83
C GLU A 140 -18.23 8.85 -2.94
N GLU A 141 -17.29 8.79 -3.87
CA GLU A 141 -17.21 9.74 -4.99
C GLU A 141 -18.44 9.67 -5.89
N MET A 142 -19.07 8.50 -6.05
CA MET A 142 -20.33 8.36 -6.78
C MET A 142 -21.51 9.02 -6.06
N SER A 143 -21.58 8.89 -4.72
CA SER A 143 -22.65 9.49 -3.92
C SER A 143 -22.69 11.02 -3.93
N VAL A 144 -21.56 11.67 -4.28
CA VAL A 144 -21.46 13.13 -4.40
C VAL A 144 -21.88 13.65 -5.77
N VAL A 145 -22.05 12.76 -6.76
CA VAL A 145 -22.37 13.13 -8.15
C VAL A 145 -23.89 13.10 -8.43
N GLU A 146 -24.72 12.90 -7.40
CA GLU A 146 -26.18 13.06 -7.45
C GLU A 146 -26.64 14.52 -7.24
#